data_AF-A0A3A9HYZ5-F1
#
_entry.id   AF-A0A3A9HYZ5-F1
#
_cell.length_a   1.000
_cell.length_b   1.000
_cell.length_c   1.000
_cell.angle_alpha   90.00
_cell.angle_beta   90.00
_cell.angle_gamma   90.00
#
_symmetry.space_group_name_H-M   'P 1'
#
loop_
_entity.id
_entity.type
_entity.pdbx_description
1 polymer ?
#
loop_
_entity_poly.entity_id
_entity_poly.type
_entity_poly.pdbx_seq_one_letter_code
_entity_poly.pdbx_strand_id
1 'polypeptide(L)'
;MNRGDVVLRPTPECRLPAEREGAPRLIEIGFGNGDFLVDLAQKRPEALVYGVEVSHMCLEKALSRVARLKLGNVRLLCGDARFLVRECFADNSVERIYMSFPCPWPKERHARRRVTSEGFSALLASVLKIGGVFEMATDEGWYADEVERILGSHAALKLAERRLNFRRGITTKYERKWLDMGKDIHHLYIEKTAPWSVPRMVEGSVEDMHVRIAPAVPVDLELLDRTVTGRTGSAQGRHGEDSHWAFRGGFCAADGTLLEETICTDSGYEQKFYVKIVSKPECTLVKLDGVFAPFLTPAVRFAVADAARRIREQ
;
A
#
# COMPACT_ATOMS: atom_id res chain seq x y z
N MET A 1 11.09 -22.86 6.78
CA MET A 1 10.29 -21.68 6.42
C MET A 1 11.24 -20.52 6.31
N ASN A 2 11.45 -20.04 5.10
CA ASN A 2 12.35 -18.91 4.87
C ASN A 2 11.59 -17.61 5.16
N ARG A 3 12.30 -16.58 5.60
CA ARG A 3 11.66 -15.26 5.85
C ARG A 3 10.98 -14.71 4.59
N GLY A 4 11.53 -14.99 3.40
CA GLY A 4 10.94 -14.59 2.12
C GLY A 4 9.63 -15.30 1.76
N ASP A 5 9.34 -16.44 2.39
CA ASP A 5 8.07 -17.15 2.18
C ASP A 5 6.92 -16.51 2.97
N VAL A 6 7.27 -15.68 3.96
CA VAL A 6 6.31 -15.02 4.87
C VAL A 6 6.25 -13.54 4.60
N VAL A 7 7.39 -12.83 4.60
CA VAL A 7 7.43 -11.40 4.27
C VAL A 7 7.45 -11.24 2.77
N LEU A 8 6.31 -10.85 2.22
CA LEU A 8 6.17 -10.56 0.80
C LEU A 8 6.69 -9.16 0.50
N ARG A 9 7.55 -9.08 -0.50
CA ARG A 9 7.93 -7.82 -1.16
C ARG A 9 7.30 -7.87 -2.55
N PRO A 10 6.21 -7.11 -2.79
CA PRO A 10 5.68 -7.01 -4.14
C PRO A 10 6.75 -6.46 -5.07
N THR A 11 6.69 -6.88 -6.32
CA THR A 11 7.50 -6.29 -7.40
C THR A 11 7.13 -4.81 -7.61
N PRO A 12 7.95 -4.01 -8.30
CA PRO A 12 7.59 -2.65 -8.71
C PRO A 12 6.23 -2.55 -9.43
N GLU A 13 5.83 -3.62 -10.12
CA GLU A 13 4.54 -3.82 -10.79
C GLU A 13 3.41 -4.27 -9.83
N CYS A 14 3.63 -4.22 -8.51
CA CYS A 14 2.71 -4.68 -7.47
C CYS A 14 2.28 -6.15 -7.58
N ARG A 15 3.06 -7.01 -8.27
CA ARG A 15 2.75 -8.44 -8.35
C ARG A 15 3.23 -9.18 -7.11
N LEU A 16 2.35 -9.97 -6.52
CA LEU A 16 2.66 -10.94 -5.47
C LEU A 16 3.17 -12.25 -6.09
N PRO A 17 4.02 -13.02 -5.39
CA PRO A 17 4.40 -14.36 -5.83
C PRO A 17 3.18 -15.27 -6.05
N ALA A 18 3.29 -16.21 -6.99
CA ALA A 18 2.25 -17.19 -7.22
C ALA A 18 2.03 -18.04 -5.94
N GLU A 19 0.77 -18.22 -5.57
CA GLU A 19 0.38 -18.93 -4.35
C GLU A 19 -0.61 -20.04 -4.66
N ARG A 20 -1.03 -20.76 -3.61
CA ARG A 20 -2.00 -21.86 -3.70
C ARG A 20 -3.29 -21.39 -4.39
N GLU A 21 -3.50 -21.88 -5.60
CA GLU A 21 -4.70 -21.60 -6.40
C GLU A 21 -5.96 -22.10 -5.67
N GLY A 22 -7.05 -21.33 -5.78
CA GLY A 22 -8.34 -21.64 -5.14
C GLY A 22 -8.40 -21.48 -3.62
N ALA A 23 -7.30 -21.18 -2.93
CA ALA A 23 -7.33 -20.92 -1.50
C ALA A 23 -8.07 -19.61 -1.17
N PRO A 24 -8.98 -19.60 -0.17
CA PRO A 24 -9.58 -18.36 0.31
C PRO A 24 -8.51 -17.36 0.76
N ARG A 25 -8.69 -16.09 0.40
CA ARG A 25 -7.78 -15.01 0.81
C ARG A 25 -8.43 -14.19 1.92
N LEU A 26 -7.74 -14.11 3.04
CA LEU A 26 -8.14 -13.34 4.21
C LEU A 26 -7.11 -12.24 4.45
N ILE A 27 -7.52 -10.99 4.66
CA ILE A 27 -6.61 -9.87 4.89
C ILE A 27 -6.87 -9.27 6.26
N GLU A 28 -5.84 -9.03 7.06
CA GLU A 28 -5.89 -8.15 8.23
C GLU A 28 -5.14 -6.85 7.95
N ILE A 29 -5.86 -5.73 7.95
CA ILE A 29 -5.30 -4.38 7.83
C ILE A 29 -4.93 -3.87 9.22
N GLY A 30 -3.69 -3.44 9.40
CA GLY A 30 -3.18 -2.91 10.65
C GLY A 30 -3.08 -3.99 11.73
N PHE A 31 -2.47 -5.13 11.42
CA PHE A 31 -2.40 -6.29 12.32
C PHE A 31 -1.62 -6.03 13.61
N GLY A 32 -0.89 -4.92 13.72
CA GLY A 32 -0.14 -4.55 14.91
C GLY A 32 0.85 -5.65 15.31
N ASN A 33 0.74 -6.21 16.51
CA ASN A 33 1.66 -7.28 16.92
C ASN A 33 1.37 -8.65 16.26
N GLY A 34 0.30 -8.79 15.47
CA GLY A 34 -0.04 -10.00 14.73
C GLY A 34 -0.73 -11.10 15.55
N ASP A 35 -1.29 -10.78 16.72
CA ASP A 35 -1.96 -11.78 17.58
C ASP A 35 -3.23 -12.34 16.92
N PHE A 36 -4.03 -11.48 16.28
CA PHE A 36 -5.24 -11.90 15.55
C PHE A 36 -4.86 -12.66 14.28
N LEU A 37 -3.91 -12.14 13.51
CA LEU A 37 -3.35 -12.77 12.31
C LEU A 37 -2.98 -14.24 12.51
N VAL A 38 -2.20 -14.55 13.55
CA VAL A 38 -1.69 -15.92 13.77
C VAL A 38 -2.79 -16.86 14.24
N ASP A 39 -3.71 -16.40 15.08
CA ASP A 39 -4.85 -17.21 15.54
C ASP A 39 -5.83 -17.47 14.37
N LEU A 40 -6.04 -16.48 13.50
CA LEU A 40 -6.82 -16.64 12.27
C LEU A 40 -6.19 -17.69 11.34
N ALA A 41 -4.87 -17.62 11.13
CA ALA A 41 -4.16 -18.57 10.30
C ALA A 41 -4.17 -19.99 10.87
N GLN A 42 -4.10 -20.16 12.19
CA GLN A 42 -4.24 -21.47 12.85
C GLN A 42 -5.66 -22.05 12.70
N LYS A 43 -6.69 -21.22 12.80
CA LYS A 43 -8.09 -21.64 12.68
C LYS A 43 -8.56 -21.85 11.25
N ARG A 44 -7.87 -21.26 10.26
CA ARG A 44 -8.19 -21.34 8.83
C ARG A 44 -6.99 -21.87 8.02
N PRO A 45 -6.51 -23.11 8.27
CA PRO A 45 -5.34 -23.66 7.60
C PRO A 45 -5.50 -23.84 6.08
N GLU A 46 -6.75 -23.85 5.59
CA GLU A 46 -7.08 -23.91 4.18
C GLU A 46 -6.96 -22.57 3.43
N ALA A 47 -6.95 -21.45 4.17
CA ALA A 47 -6.90 -20.09 3.64
C ALA A 47 -5.48 -19.51 3.66
N LEU A 48 -5.21 -18.56 2.77
CA LEU A 48 -4.03 -17.69 2.81
C LEU A 48 -4.39 -16.42 3.58
N VAL A 49 -3.63 -16.15 4.64
CA VAL A 49 -3.84 -15.02 5.55
C VAL A 49 -2.77 -13.96 5.31
N TYR A 50 -3.18 -12.81 4.79
CA TYR A 50 -2.31 -11.66 4.53
C TYR A 50 -2.44 -10.63 5.64
N GLY A 51 -1.34 -10.27 6.28
CA GLY A 51 -1.27 -9.12 7.17
C GLY A 51 -0.67 -7.92 6.43
N VAL A 52 -1.30 -6.75 6.50
CA VAL A 52 -0.75 -5.49 5.98
C VAL A 52 -0.53 -4.49 7.12
N GLU A 53 0.68 -3.97 7.26
CA GLU A 53 1.08 -3.08 8.36
C GLU A 53 2.15 -2.09 7.90
N VAL A 54 2.15 -0.87 8.43
CA VAL A 54 3.14 0.17 8.10
C VAL A 54 4.36 0.10 9.03
N SER A 55 4.19 -0.40 10.26
CA SER A 55 5.24 -0.48 11.27
C SER A 55 6.15 -1.70 11.09
N HIS A 56 7.41 -1.43 10.77
CA HIS A 56 8.46 -2.46 10.68
C HIS A 56 8.64 -3.23 12.00
N MET A 57 8.48 -2.56 13.15
CA MET A 57 8.56 -3.23 14.46
C MET A 57 7.41 -4.23 14.68
N CYS A 58 6.20 -3.87 14.23
CA CYS A 58 5.03 -4.75 14.25
C CYS A 58 5.23 -5.95 13.31
N LEU A 59 5.75 -5.69 12.11
CA LEU A 59 6.12 -6.72 11.12
C LEU A 59 7.09 -7.75 11.71
N GLU A 60 8.17 -7.32 12.37
CA GLU A 60 9.14 -8.25 12.97
C GLU A 60 8.52 -9.11 14.09
N LYS A 61 7.66 -8.50 14.91
CA LYS A 61 6.94 -9.20 15.99
C LYS A 61 5.97 -10.24 15.43
N ALA A 62 5.26 -9.93 14.35
CA ALA A 62 4.38 -10.88 13.67
C ALA A 62 5.19 -12.01 13.01
N LEU A 63 6.27 -11.67 12.30
CA LEU A 63 7.18 -12.65 11.68
C LEU A 63 7.74 -13.65 12.70
N SER A 64 8.19 -13.17 13.86
CA SER A 64 8.69 -14.02 14.95
C SER A 64 7.62 -15.01 15.44
N ARG A 65 6.38 -14.56 15.60
CA ARG A 65 5.25 -15.43 16.00
C ARG A 65 4.94 -16.47 14.92
N VAL A 66 4.84 -16.05 13.67
CA VAL A 66 4.57 -16.93 12.51
C VAL A 66 5.63 -18.02 12.42
N ALA A 67 6.92 -17.65 12.54
CA ALA A 67 8.04 -18.59 12.51
C ALA A 67 7.98 -19.58 13.68
N ARG A 68 7.72 -19.10 14.91
CA ARG A 68 7.61 -19.94 16.11
C ARG A 68 6.47 -20.95 16.00
N LEU A 69 5.33 -20.54 15.44
CA LEU A 69 4.16 -21.38 15.23
C LEU A 69 4.21 -22.20 13.93
N LYS A 70 5.25 -22.01 13.10
CA LYS A 70 5.46 -22.69 11.81
C LYS A 70 4.25 -22.56 10.86
N LEU A 71 3.62 -21.39 10.79
CA LEU A 71 2.41 -21.16 9.99
C LEU A 71 2.74 -20.96 8.50
N GLY A 72 2.47 -21.97 7.68
CA GLY A 72 2.78 -21.97 6.23
C GLY A 72 1.86 -21.09 5.38
N ASN A 73 0.73 -20.67 5.93
CA ASN A 73 -0.34 -19.96 5.23
C ASN A 73 -0.42 -18.47 5.56
N VAL A 74 0.62 -17.89 6.20
CA VAL A 74 0.68 -16.46 6.51
C VAL A 74 1.61 -15.74 5.56
N ARG A 75 1.17 -14.56 5.09
CA ARG A 75 1.93 -13.61 4.30
C ARG A 75 1.86 -12.23 4.93
N LEU A 76 2.97 -11.51 4.97
CA LEU A 76 3.09 -10.19 5.59
C LEU A 76 3.57 -9.18 4.56
N LEU A 77 2.82 -8.08 4.44
CA LEU A 77 3.11 -6.95 3.58
C LEU A 77 3.40 -5.72 4.45
N CYS A 78 4.41 -4.95 4.08
CA CYS A 78 4.81 -3.75 4.80
C CYS A 78 4.58 -2.50 3.96
N GLY A 79 3.64 -1.63 4.36
CA GLY A 79 3.33 -0.39 3.65
C GLY A 79 1.89 0.09 3.84
N ASP A 80 1.49 1.14 3.11
CA ASP A 80 0.14 1.70 3.17
C ASP A 80 -0.88 0.66 2.67
N ALA A 81 -1.82 0.30 3.55
CA ALA A 81 -2.80 -0.74 3.25
C ALA A 81 -3.76 -0.36 2.12
N ARG A 82 -4.10 0.92 1.97
CA ARG A 82 -4.98 1.37 0.87
C ARG A 82 -4.26 1.18 -0.47
N PHE A 83 -2.98 1.50 -0.54
CA PHE A 83 -2.20 1.27 -1.74
C PHE A 83 -1.99 -0.24 -2.01
N LEU A 84 -1.44 -0.96 -1.04
CA LEU A 84 -1.06 -2.37 -1.23
C LEU A 84 -2.27 -3.27 -1.48
N VAL A 85 -3.38 -3.08 -0.75
CA VAL A 85 -4.58 -3.90 -0.98
C VAL A 85 -5.17 -3.63 -2.35
N ARG A 86 -5.25 -2.36 -2.77
CA ARG A 86 -5.72 -1.99 -4.12
C ARG A 86 -4.84 -2.60 -5.19
N GLU A 87 -3.54 -2.36 -5.15
CA GLU A 87 -2.67 -2.67 -6.29
C GLU A 87 -2.21 -4.13 -6.32
N CYS A 88 -2.08 -4.82 -5.17
CA CYS A 88 -1.55 -6.18 -5.12
C CYS A 88 -2.61 -7.29 -5.26
N PHE A 89 -3.89 -6.97 -5.02
CA PHE A 89 -4.97 -7.97 -5.04
C PHE A 89 -5.89 -7.75 -6.24
N ALA A 90 -6.15 -8.83 -6.97
CA ALA A 90 -7.09 -8.82 -8.09
C ALA A 90 -8.52 -8.52 -7.63
N ASP A 91 -9.32 -7.95 -8.53
CA ASP A 91 -10.73 -7.73 -8.28
C ASP A 91 -11.45 -9.04 -7.96
N ASN A 92 -12.44 -8.97 -7.07
CA ASN A 92 -13.26 -10.12 -6.66
C ASN A 92 -12.48 -11.32 -6.09
N SER A 93 -11.29 -11.10 -5.52
CA SER A 93 -10.40 -12.19 -5.14
C SER A 93 -10.25 -12.41 -3.62
N VAL A 94 -10.76 -11.49 -2.80
CA VAL A 94 -10.62 -11.51 -1.34
C VAL A 94 -11.93 -11.97 -0.69
N GLU A 95 -11.86 -12.97 0.19
CA GLU A 95 -13.03 -13.48 0.92
C GLU A 95 -13.43 -12.57 2.07
N ARG A 96 -12.45 -12.15 2.88
CA ARG A 96 -12.71 -11.33 4.05
C ARG A 96 -11.55 -10.40 4.37
N ILE A 97 -11.87 -9.19 4.76
CA ILE A 97 -10.92 -8.18 5.25
C ILE A 97 -11.28 -7.85 6.69
N TYR A 98 -10.29 -7.82 7.58
CA TYR A 98 -10.42 -7.48 8.98
C TYR A 98 -9.67 -6.19 9.27
N MET A 99 -10.26 -5.30 10.08
CA MET A 99 -9.58 -4.12 10.61
C MET A 99 -10.01 -3.88 12.06
N SER A 100 -9.10 -4.09 13.00
CA SER A 100 -9.43 -4.01 14.44
C SER A 100 -8.76 -2.81 15.09
N PHE A 101 -9.57 -1.94 15.70
CA PHE A 101 -9.17 -0.74 16.44
C PHE A 101 -8.24 0.21 15.64
N PRO A 102 -8.61 0.56 14.39
CA PRO A 102 -7.85 1.56 13.63
C PRO A 102 -7.86 2.91 14.34
N CYS A 103 -6.84 3.75 14.11
CA CYS A 103 -6.78 5.07 14.73
C CYS A 103 -7.94 5.96 14.22
N PRO A 104 -8.84 6.43 15.10
CA PRO A 104 -10.08 7.06 14.68
C PRO A 104 -9.90 8.54 14.30
N TRP A 105 -8.80 9.19 14.66
CA TRP A 105 -8.55 10.63 14.39
C TRP A 105 -9.78 11.53 14.66
N PRO A 106 -10.12 11.83 15.92
CA PRO A 106 -11.39 12.45 16.30
C PRO A 106 -11.60 13.89 15.83
N LYS A 107 -10.54 14.59 15.41
CA LYS A 107 -10.63 15.97 14.96
C LYS A 107 -10.95 16.00 13.46
N GLU A 108 -11.98 16.73 13.05
CA GLU A 108 -12.44 16.78 11.65
C GLU A 108 -11.33 17.17 10.67
N ARG A 109 -10.46 18.11 11.05
CA ARG A 109 -9.26 18.46 10.26
C ARG A 109 -8.30 17.30 9.96
N HIS A 110 -8.43 16.18 10.68
CA HIS A 110 -7.65 14.96 10.50
C HIS A 110 -8.47 13.83 9.86
N ALA A 111 -9.70 14.09 9.39
CA ALA A 111 -10.57 13.08 8.78
C ALA A 111 -9.89 12.33 7.62
N ARG A 112 -9.08 13.03 6.82
CA ARG A 112 -8.29 12.45 5.71
C ARG A 112 -7.19 11.47 6.15
N ARG A 113 -6.88 11.40 7.45
CA ARG A 113 -5.92 10.43 8.02
C ARG A 113 -6.59 9.13 8.45
N ARG A 114 -7.92 9.07 8.51
CA ARG A 114 -8.66 7.84 8.80
C ARG A 114 -8.48 6.88 7.63
N VAL A 115 -8.18 5.61 7.90
CA VAL A 115 -8.03 4.59 6.85
C VAL A 115 -9.31 4.47 6.01
N THR A 116 -10.47 4.69 6.65
CA THR A 116 -11.80 4.64 6.04
C THR A 116 -12.20 5.91 5.27
N SER A 117 -11.28 6.86 5.10
CA SER A 117 -11.52 8.08 4.32
C SER A 117 -11.61 7.77 2.81
N GLU A 118 -11.64 8.83 2.02
CA GLU A 118 -11.80 8.82 0.56
C GLU A 118 -11.07 7.66 -0.15
N GLY A 119 -11.81 6.98 -1.04
CA GLY A 119 -11.33 5.83 -1.83
C GLY A 119 -11.40 4.47 -1.14
N PHE A 120 -11.55 4.40 0.20
CA PHE A 120 -11.55 3.12 0.91
C PHE A 120 -12.75 2.22 0.58
N SER A 121 -13.95 2.79 0.44
CA SER A 121 -15.14 2.03 0.03
C SER A 121 -14.99 1.41 -1.37
N ALA A 122 -14.50 2.20 -2.33
CA ALA A 122 -14.23 1.72 -3.69
C ALA A 122 -13.14 0.64 -3.73
N LEU A 123 -12.11 0.78 -2.88
CA LEU A 123 -11.07 -0.25 -2.69
C LEU A 123 -11.64 -1.55 -2.14
N LEU A 124 -12.41 -1.49 -1.05
CA LEU A 124 -13.03 -2.69 -0.46
C LEU A 124 -13.94 -3.36 -1.49
N ALA A 125 -14.76 -2.56 -2.17
CA ALA A 125 -15.65 -3.02 -3.21
C ALA A 125 -14.89 -3.63 -4.39
N SER A 126 -13.68 -3.17 -4.76
CA SER A 126 -12.96 -3.76 -5.89
C SER A 126 -12.44 -5.16 -5.55
N VAL A 127 -11.76 -5.32 -4.41
CA VAL A 127 -11.01 -6.54 -4.10
C VAL A 127 -11.85 -7.66 -3.47
N LEU A 128 -12.90 -7.34 -2.71
CA LEU A 128 -13.76 -8.35 -2.11
C LEU A 128 -14.49 -9.14 -3.20
N LYS A 129 -14.64 -10.46 -3.02
CA LYS A 129 -15.57 -11.27 -3.82
C LYS A 129 -17.01 -10.86 -3.53
N ILE A 130 -17.95 -11.16 -4.42
CA ILE A 130 -19.38 -11.02 -4.10
C ILE A 130 -19.72 -11.91 -2.90
N GLY A 131 -20.42 -11.36 -1.91
CA GLY A 131 -20.65 -11.99 -0.61
C GLY A 131 -19.43 -11.98 0.33
N GLY A 132 -18.31 -11.40 -0.11
CA GLY A 132 -17.14 -11.16 0.73
C GLY A 132 -17.41 -10.06 1.75
N VAL A 133 -16.73 -10.13 2.89
CA VAL A 133 -17.05 -9.30 4.06
C VAL A 133 -15.86 -8.45 4.49
N PHE A 134 -16.09 -7.18 4.75
CA PHE A 134 -15.22 -6.34 5.55
C PHE A 134 -15.74 -6.31 7.00
N GLU A 135 -14.91 -6.76 7.94
CA GLU A 135 -15.18 -6.76 9.37
C GLU A 135 -14.33 -5.69 10.05
N MET A 136 -14.99 -4.70 10.66
CA MET A 136 -14.33 -3.69 11.49
C MET A 136 -14.71 -3.86 12.96
N ALA A 137 -13.73 -3.74 13.85
CA ALA A 137 -13.97 -3.59 15.29
C ALA A 137 -13.44 -2.24 15.77
N THR A 138 -14.19 -1.51 16.60
CA THR A 138 -13.78 -0.23 17.19
C THR A 138 -14.40 -0.01 18.57
N ASP A 139 -13.70 0.67 19.47
CA ASP A 139 -14.22 1.10 20.78
C ASP A 139 -14.85 2.50 20.76
N GLU A 140 -14.94 3.11 19.57
CA GLU A 140 -15.45 4.46 19.37
C GLU A 140 -16.77 4.42 18.59
N GLY A 141 -17.90 4.63 19.27
CA GLY A 141 -19.25 4.52 18.68
C GLY A 141 -19.49 5.50 17.53
N TRP A 142 -19.10 6.76 17.69
CA TRP A 142 -19.21 7.78 16.63
C TRP A 142 -18.43 7.40 15.37
N TYR A 143 -17.29 6.72 15.53
CA TYR A 143 -16.48 6.27 14.39
C TYR A 143 -17.12 5.05 13.73
N ALA A 144 -17.77 4.17 14.49
CA ALA A 144 -18.59 3.10 13.93
C ALA A 144 -19.74 3.67 13.08
N ASP A 145 -20.44 4.70 13.57
CA ASP A 145 -21.53 5.37 12.83
C ASP A 145 -21.01 6.02 11.53
N GLU A 146 -19.84 6.65 11.58
CA GLU A 146 -19.21 7.25 10.40
C GLU A 146 -18.87 6.18 9.34
N VAL A 147 -18.26 5.06 9.76
CA VAL A 147 -17.87 3.98 8.85
C VAL A 147 -19.09 3.30 8.25
N GLU A 148 -20.13 3.05 9.05
CA GLU A 148 -21.42 2.55 8.58
C GLU A 148 -21.99 3.46 7.49
N ARG A 149 -22.02 4.77 7.73
CA ARG A 149 -22.52 5.75 6.75
C ARG A 149 -21.69 5.77 5.47
N ILE A 150 -20.36 5.83 5.56
CA ILE A 150 -19.46 5.95 4.40
C ILE A 150 -19.47 4.67 3.55
N LEU A 151 -19.36 3.51 4.20
CA LEU A 151 -19.30 2.24 3.48
C LEU A 151 -20.69 1.81 3.00
N GLY A 152 -21.73 2.04 3.79
CA GLY A 152 -23.11 1.72 3.45
C GLY A 152 -23.69 2.59 2.32
N SER A 153 -23.11 3.76 2.02
CA SER A 153 -23.53 4.59 0.89
C SER A 153 -22.95 4.17 -0.46
N HIS A 154 -22.01 3.22 -0.48
CA HIS A 154 -21.37 2.77 -1.72
C HIS A 154 -22.25 1.76 -2.47
N ALA A 155 -22.45 1.93 -3.78
CA ALA A 155 -23.42 1.16 -4.57
C ALA A 155 -23.21 -0.37 -4.55
N ALA A 156 -21.97 -0.83 -4.32
CA ALA A 156 -21.59 -2.23 -4.27
C ALA A 156 -21.43 -2.82 -2.86
N LEU A 157 -21.65 -2.04 -1.80
CA LEU A 157 -21.46 -2.46 -0.41
C LEU A 157 -22.76 -2.28 0.38
N LYS A 158 -22.95 -3.11 1.41
CA LYS A 158 -24.08 -3.03 2.31
C LYS A 158 -23.66 -3.37 3.73
N LEU A 159 -24.18 -2.66 4.73
CA LEU A 159 -24.12 -3.13 6.11
C LEU A 159 -24.98 -4.41 6.23
N ALA A 160 -24.31 -5.54 6.42
CA ALA A 160 -24.98 -6.81 6.67
C ALA A 160 -25.38 -6.92 8.15
N GLU A 161 -24.50 -6.50 9.06
CA GLU A 161 -24.74 -6.64 10.49
C GLU A 161 -23.91 -5.64 11.31
N ARG A 162 -24.48 -5.17 12.42
CA ARG A 162 -23.77 -4.43 13.47
C ARG A 162 -24.02 -5.11 14.81
N ARG A 163 -22.95 -5.41 15.55
CA ARG A 163 -23.02 -6.02 16.87
C ARG A 163 -22.31 -5.17 17.90
N LEU A 164 -22.90 -5.07 19.09
CA LEU A 164 -22.30 -4.43 20.26
C LEU A 164 -21.82 -5.50 21.23
N ASN A 165 -20.59 -5.38 21.72
CA ASN A 165 -19.99 -6.25 22.74
C ASN A 165 -20.01 -7.75 22.38
N PHE A 166 -20.00 -8.06 21.08
CA PHE A 166 -19.94 -9.43 20.60
C PHE A 166 -18.56 -10.02 20.86
N ARG A 167 -18.52 -11.19 21.49
CA ARG A 167 -17.24 -11.88 21.74
C ARG A 167 -16.86 -12.72 20.53
N ARG A 168 -15.86 -12.25 19.80
CA ARG A 168 -15.27 -13.01 18.69
C ARG A 168 -14.49 -14.22 19.21
N GLY A 169 -14.44 -15.28 18.40
CA GLY A 169 -13.61 -16.45 18.68
C GLY A 169 -12.11 -16.18 18.56
N ILE A 170 -11.72 -15.05 17.96
CA ILE A 170 -10.34 -14.58 17.79
C ILE A 170 -10.31 -13.15 18.31
N THR A 171 -9.37 -12.82 19.21
CA THR A 171 -9.30 -11.48 19.83
C THR A 171 -7.94 -10.83 19.67
N THR A 172 -7.92 -9.50 19.56
CA THR A 172 -6.67 -8.73 19.58
C THR A 172 -6.21 -8.41 21.01
N LYS A 173 -4.96 -7.93 21.15
CA LYS A 173 -4.48 -7.34 22.41
C LYS A 173 -5.36 -6.18 22.88
N TYR A 174 -5.78 -5.31 21.96
CA TYR A 174 -6.61 -4.14 22.28
C TYR A 174 -8.01 -4.55 22.71
N GLU A 175 -8.62 -5.52 22.02
CA GLU A 175 -9.94 -6.05 22.37
C GLU A 175 -9.98 -6.57 23.80
N ARG A 176 -8.99 -7.40 24.19
CA ARG A 176 -8.86 -7.87 25.58
C ARG A 176 -8.75 -6.71 26.56
N LYS A 177 -7.86 -5.76 26.28
CA LYS A 177 -7.67 -4.56 27.12
C LYS A 177 -8.96 -3.74 27.27
N TRP A 178 -9.71 -3.53 26.18
CA TRP A 178 -10.93 -2.73 26.20
C TRP A 178 -12.08 -3.42 26.91
N LEU A 179 -12.20 -4.75 26.72
CA LEU A 179 -13.13 -5.57 27.50
C LEU A 179 -12.80 -5.52 28.99
N ASP A 180 -11.52 -5.62 29.38
CA ASP A 180 -11.09 -5.51 30.78
C ASP A 180 -11.38 -4.12 31.38
N MET A 181 -11.42 -3.08 30.55
CA MET A 181 -11.79 -1.72 30.94
C MET A 181 -13.30 -1.46 30.90
N GLY A 182 -14.12 -2.45 30.54
CA GLY A 182 -15.57 -2.30 30.41
C GLY A 182 -16.01 -1.34 29.30
N LYS A 183 -15.16 -1.12 28.29
CA LYS A 183 -15.51 -0.31 27.12
C LYS A 183 -16.46 -1.08 26.20
N ASP A 184 -17.37 -0.34 25.58
CA ASP A 184 -18.17 -0.85 24.48
C ASP A 184 -17.30 -1.11 23.25
N ILE A 185 -17.58 -2.21 22.56
CA ILE A 185 -16.92 -2.60 21.31
C ILE A 185 -17.97 -2.79 20.24
N HIS A 186 -17.87 -2.00 19.18
CA HIS A 186 -18.71 -2.08 18.00
C HIS A 186 -18.04 -2.94 16.93
N HIS A 187 -18.78 -3.93 16.45
CA HIS A 187 -18.41 -4.74 15.29
C HIS A 187 -19.33 -4.40 14.12
N LEU A 188 -18.74 -4.06 12.97
CA LEU A 188 -19.44 -3.79 11.72
C LEU A 188 -19.05 -4.86 10.70
N TYR A 189 -20.05 -5.43 10.04
CA TYR A 189 -19.89 -6.39 8.95
C TYR A 189 -20.49 -5.78 7.68
N ILE A 190 -19.62 -5.37 6.76
CA ILE A 190 -20.00 -4.82 5.46
C ILE A 190 -19.81 -5.90 4.41
N GLU A 191 -20.85 -6.24 3.67
CA GLU A 191 -20.81 -7.24 2.61
C GLU A 191 -20.77 -6.57 1.23
N LYS A 192 -19.99 -7.14 0.30
CA LYS A 192 -20.03 -6.75 -1.11
C LYS A 192 -21.20 -7.43 -1.83
N THR A 193 -22.08 -6.63 -2.43
CA THR A 193 -23.34 -7.08 -3.04
C THR A 193 -23.37 -6.99 -4.55
N ALA A 194 -22.50 -6.20 -5.17
CA ALA A 194 -22.43 -6.03 -6.62
C ALA A 194 -20.98 -5.98 -7.13
N PRO A 195 -20.72 -6.30 -8.41
CA PRO A 195 -19.41 -6.14 -9.01
C PRO A 195 -18.95 -4.69 -8.96
N TRP A 196 -17.66 -4.50 -8.71
CA TRP A 196 -17.02 -3.19 -8.71
C TRP A 196 -15.54 -3.38 -9.06
N SER A 197 -14.98 -2.38 -9.74
CA SER A 197 -13.59 -2.32 -10.14
C SER A 197 -13.11 -0.89 -9.99
N VAL A 198 -11.82 -0.72 -9.71
CA VAL A 198 -11.17 0.58 -9.71
C VAL A 198 -9.96 0.54 -10.66
N PRO A 199 -9.65 1.62 -11.38
CA PRO A 199 -8.41 1.69 -12.14
C PRO A 199 -7.21 1.39 -11.23
N ARG A 200 -6.23 0.64 -11.74
CA ARG A 200 -4.96 0.41 -11.03
C ARG A 200 -3.97 1.49 -11.41
N MET A 201 -3.22 2.00 -10.44
CA MET A 201 -2.24 3.07 -10.70
C MET A 201 -0.94 2.50 -11.27
N VAL A 202 -0.57 1.29 -10.85
CA VAL A 202 0.69 0.67 -11.23
C VAL A 202 0.57 -0.01 -12.59
N GLU A 203 1.33 0.47 -13.58
CA GLU A 203 1.29 -0.03 -14.96
C GLU A 203 2.69 -0.08 -15.60
N GLY A 204 2.87 -1.01 -16.55
CA GLY A 204 4.09 -1.19 -17.34
C GLY A 204 5.16 -2.04 -16.63
N SER A 205 6.40 -1.89 -17.09
CA SER A 205 7.59 -2.55 -16.56
C SER A 205 8.66 -1.54 -16.13
N VAL A 206 9.63 -1.98 -15.33
CA VAL A 206 10.78 -1.14 -14.96
C VAL A 206 11.54 -0.65 -16.20
N GLU A 207 11.67 -1.49 -17.22
CA GLU A 207 12.33 -1.15 -18.48
C GLU A 207 11.64 0.02 -19.19
N ASP A 208 10.30 0.11 -19.11
CA ASP A 208 9.52 1.21 -19.68
C ASP A 208 9.75 2.55 -18.97
N MET A 209 10.43 2.56 -17.82
CA MET A 209 10.78 3.77 -17.07
C MET A 209 12.15 4.33 -17.44
N HIS A 210 12.92 3.67 -18.31
CA HIS A 210 14.24 4.14 -18.70
C HIS A 210 14.16 5.11 -19.89
N VAL A 211 14.73 6.31 -19.73
CA VAL A 211 14.82 7.30 -20.81
C VAL A 211 16.27 7.40 -21.29
N ARG A 212 16.46 7.17 -22.60
CA ARG A 212 17.74 7.39 -23.28
C ARG A 212 17.77 8.79 -23.88
N ILE A 213 18.80 9.56 -23.56
CA ILE A 213 19.10 10.86 -24.16
C ILE A 213 20.30 10.68 -25.09
N ALA A 214 20.14 11.05 -26.36
CA ALA A 214 21.20 11.03 -27.36
C ALA A 214 21.19 12.37 -28.12
N PRO A 215 22.34 13.00 -28.39
CA PRO A 215 23.70 12.56 -28.01
C PRO A 215 23.92 12.55 -26.48
N ALA A 216 25.04 11.95 -26.04
CA ALA A 216 25.40 11.91 -24.63
C ALA A 216 25.55 13.34 -24.06
N VAL A 217 24.91 13.57 -22.92
CA VAL A 217 25.08 14.79 -22.13
C VAL A 217 26.02 14.43 -20.98
N PRO A 218 27.19 15.08 -20.85
CA PRO A 218 28.02 14.95 -19.66
C PRO A 218 27.20 15.35 -18.44
N VAL A 219 27.17 14.52 -17.40
CA VAL A 219 26.39 14.80 -16.20
C VAL A 219 27.32 14.90 -15.00
N ASP A 220 27.19 15.98 -14.25
CA ASP A 220 27.82 16.22 -12.96
C ASP A 220 26.80 16.82 -11.98
N LEU A 221 27.23 17.08 -10.74
CA LEU A 221 26.35 17.66 -9.72
C LEU A 221 25.94 19.09 -10.06
N GLU A 222 26.83 19.89 -10.65
CA GLU A 222 26.50 21.27 -11.02
C GLU A 222 25.39 21.32 -12.07
N LEU A 223 25.42 20.39 -13.04
CA LEU A 223 24.34 20.21 -13.99
C LEU A 223 23.06 19.79 -13.28
N LEU A 224 23.09 18.81 -12.38
CA LEU A 224 21.85 18.41 -11.68
C LEU A 224 21.26 19.55 -10.86
N ASP A 225 22.10 20.26 -10.09
CA ASP A 225 21.69 21.36 -9.23
C ASP A 225 21.04 22.49 -10.04
N ARG A 226 21.58 22.81 -11.22
CA ARG A 226 21.01 23.85 -12.09
C ARG A 226 19.65 23.44 -12.69
N THR A 227 19.40 22.15 -12.87
CA THR A 227 18.43 21.66 -13.87
C THR A 227 17.32 20.81 -13.30
N VAL A 228 17.65 19.87 -12.42
CA VAL A 228 16.74 18.87 -11.85
C VAL A 228 16.54 19.11 -10.36
N THR A 229 17.61 19.17 -9.58
CA THR A 229 17.54 19.25 -8.12
C THR A 229 16.81 20.52 -7.67
N GLY A 230 15.95 20.40 -6.68
CA GLY A 230 15.11 21.49 -6.18
C GLY A 230 13.91 21.83 -7.06
N ARG A 231 13.73 21.18 -8.21
CA ARG A 231 12.56 21.36 -9.08
C ARG A 231 11.41 20.46 -8.64
N THR A 232 10.20 20.89 -8.97
CA THR A 232 8.96 20.16 -8.74
C THR A 232 8.15 20.09 -10.02
N GLY A 233 7.22 19.16 -10.08
CA GLY A 233 6.24 19.10 -11.15
C GLY A 233 4.94 18.46 -10.71
N SER A 234 3.94 18.60 -11.58
CA SER A 234 2.62 18.02 -11.40
C SER A 234 2.02 17.66 -12.75
N ALA A 235 1.25 16.59 -12.78
CA ALA A 235 0.50 16.15 -13.95
C ALA A 235 -0.72 15.34 -13.52
N GLN A 236 -1.61 15.06 -14.45
CA GLN A 236 -2.71 14.12 -14.24
C GLN A 236 -2.37 12.76 -14.85
N GLY A 237 -2.59 11.70 -14.07
CA GLY A 237 -2.50 10.33 -14.52
C GLY A 237 -3.58 10.00 -15.57
N ARG A 238 -3.46 8.83 -16.19
CA ARG A 238 -4.39 8.37 -17.24
C ARG A 238 -5.84 8.31 -16.73
N HIS A 239 -6.04 8.00 -15.45
CA HIS A 239 -7.36 7.84 -14.86
C HIS A 239 -7.74 9.05 -13.99
N GLY A 240 -7.08 10.19 -14.19
CA GLY A 240 -7.35 11.45 -13.49
C GLY A 240 -6.68 11.58 -12.13
N GLU A 241 -5.69 10.74 -11.81
CA GLU A 241 -4.95 10.83 -10.56
C GLU A 241 -4.06 12.08 -10.51
N ASP A 242 -4.25 12.91 -9.50
CA ASP A 242 -3.34 14.04 -9.27
C ASP A 242 -1.98 13.51 -8.81
N SER A 243 -0.98 13.77 -9.65
CA SER A 243 0.39 13.27 -9.52
C SER A 243 1.33 14.45 -9.29
N HIS A 244 2.15 14.40 -8.25
CA HIS A 244 3.17 15.42 -7.98
C HIS A 244 4.52 14.77 -7.69
N TRP A 245 5.59 15.47 -8.05
CA TRP A 245 6.96 15.04 -7.75
C TRP A 245 7.85 16.22 -7.37
N ALA A 246 8.87 15.92 -6.58
CA ALA A 246 9.91 16.85 -6.18
C ALA A 246 11.28 16.17 -6.19
N PHE A 247 12.26 16.85 -6.79
CA PHE A 247 13.67 16.48 -6.77
C PHE A 247 14.34 17.20 -5.59
N ARG A 248 14.93 16.46 -4.66
CA ARG A 248 15.32 16.96 -3.33
C ARG A 248 16.82 17.06 -3.14
N GLY A 249 17.62 16.30 -3.88
CA GLY A 249 19.07 16.28 -3.68
C GLY A 249 19.79 15.33 -4.63
N GLY A 250 20.83 15.84 -5.27
CA GLY A 250 21.74 15.05 -6.10
C GLY A 250 22.91 14.48 -5.29
N PHE A 251 23.29 13.24 -5.61
CA PHE A 251 24.49 12.58 -5.10
C PHE A 251 25.32 12.08 -6.27
N CYS A 252 26.64 12.27 -6.23
CA CYS A 252 27.57 11.73 -7.23
C CYS A 252 28.43 10.65 -6.58
N ALA A 253 28.37 9.46 -7.14
CA ALA A 253 29.27 8.38 -6.79
C ALA A 253 30.61 8.56 -7.50
N ALA A 254 31.67 7.98 -6.92
CA ALA A 254 33.02 8.08 -7.46
C ALA A 254 33.17 7.49 -8.89
N ASP A 255 32.24 6.62 -9.31
CA ASP A 255 32.18 6.05 -10.65
C ASP A 255 31.47 6.95 -11.69
N GLY A 256 31.10 8.17 -11.30
CA GLY A 256 30.38 9.13 -12.15
C GLY A 256 28.87 8.87 -12.27
N THR A 257 28.32 7.91 -11.50
CA THR A 257 26.87 7.74 -11.37
C THR A 257 26.28 8.88 -10.54
N LEU A 258 25.22 9.51 -11.05
CA LEU A 258 24.43 10.45 -10.26
C LEU A 258 23.13 9.79 -9.76
N LEU A 259 22.73 10.13 -8.55
CA LEU A 259 21.47 9.73 -7.93
C LEU A 259 20.72 10.98 -7.51
N GLU A 260 19.54 11.20 -8.07
CA GLU A 260 18.65 12.28 -7.65
C GLU A 260 17.56 11.75 -6.72
N GLU A 261 17.58 12.19 -5.47
CA GLU A 261 16.55 11.90 -4.49
C GLU A 261 15.21 12.49 -4.94
N THR A 262 14.23 11.62 -5.16
CA THR A 262 12.92 12.00 -5.68
C THR A 262 11.82 11.56 -4.73
N ILE A 263 10.87 12.45 -4.49
CA ILE A 263 9.64 12.17 -3.74
C ILE A 263 8.47 12.34 -4.69
N CYS A 264 7.56 11.37 -4.70
CA CYS A 264 6.35 11.40 -5.50
C CYS A 264 5.11 11.20 -4.63
N THR A 265 4.00 11.80 -5.05
CA THR A 265 2.66 11.52 -4.52
C THR A 265 1.66 11.28 -5.65
N ASP A 266 0.85 10.24 -5.52
CA ASP A 266 -0.27 9.90 -6.40
C ASP A 266 -1.53 9.73 -5.57
N SER A 267 -2.50 10.66 -5.67
CA SER A 267 -3.77 10.59 -4.91
C SER A 267 -3.60 10.29 -3.40
N GLY A 268 -2.55 10.84 -2.78
CA GLY A 268 -2.22 10.68 -1.36
C GLY A 268 -1.38 9.45 -1.01
N TYR A 269 -0.99 8.63 -1.98
CA TYR A 269 0.07 7.63 -1.80
C TYR A 269 1.43 8.28 -2.04
N GLU A 270 2.33 8.20 -1.06
CA GLU A 270 3.65 8.82 -1.11
C GLU A 270 4.76 7.77 -1.21
N GLN A 271 5.78 8.05 -2.02
CA GLN A 271 6.98 7.23 -2.09
C GLN A 271 8.23 8.06 -2.34
N LYS A 272 9.37 7.55 -1.85
CA LYS A 272 10.68 8.17 -1.96
C LYS A 272 11.67 7.18 -2.56
N PHE A 273 12.42 7.61 -3.56
CA PHE A 273 13.36 6.77 -4.31
C PHE A 273 14.46 7.63 -4.93
N TYR A 274 15.38 7.00 -5.66
CA TYR A 274 16.40 7.71 -6.44
C TYR A 274 16.19 7.50 -7.93
N VAL A 275 16.27 8.61 -8.68
CA VAL A 275 16.45 8.57 -10.14
C VAL A 275 17.95 8.49 -10.40
N LYS A 276 18.39 7.38 -10.99
CA LYS A 276 19.79 7.12 -11.34
C LYS A 276 20.08 7.64 -12.75
N ILE A 277 21.09 8.48 -12.86
CA ILE A 277 21.53 9.11 -14.10
C ILE A 277 22.96 8.68 -14.39
N VAL A 278 23.19 8.14 -15.58
CA VAL A 278 24.50 7.61 -15.98
C VAL A 278 24.84 8.15 -17.36
N SER A 279 25.92 8.93 -17.45
CA SER A 279 26.48 9.32 -18.74
C SER A 279 27.34 8.18 -19.30
N LYS A 280 27.06 7.78 -20.52
CA LYS A 280 27.82 6.80 -21.31
C LYS A 280 28.33 7.47 -22.58
N PRO A 281 29.35 6.91 -23.26
CA PRO A 281 29.92 7.54 -24.46
C PRO A 281 28.90 7.93 -25.55
N GLU A 282 27.85 7.12 -25.73
CA GLU A 282 26.85 7.33 -26.80
C GLU A 282 25.51 7.92 -26.31
N CYS A 283 25.26 7.92 -25.00
CA CYS A 283 24.00 8.39 -24.45
C CYS A 283 24.07 8.67 -22.95
N THR A 284 23.13 9.47 -22.48
CA THR A 284 22.84 9.59 -21.05
C THR A 284 21.58 8.80 -20.74
N LEU A 285 21.67 7.91 -19.75
CA LEU A 285 20.53 7.11 -19.28
C LEU A 285 19.97 7.72 -18.00
N VAL A 286 18.67 7.99 -18.00
CA VAL A 286 17.89 8.37 -16.82
C VAL A 286 16.98 7.21 -16.49
N LYS A 287 17.13 6.64 -15.31
CA LYS A 287 16.44 5.41 -14.91
C LYS A 287 16.12 5.35 -13.42
N LEU A 288 15.31 4.39 -13.01
CA LEU A 288 15.09 4.12 -11.59
C LEU A 288 16.30 3.41 -10.98
N ASP A 289 16.62 3.74 -9.73
CA ASP A 289 17.58 2.96 -8.96
C ASP A 289 17.00 1.60 -8.55
N GLY A 290 17.80 0.55 -8.69
CA GLY A 290 17.37 -0.83 -8.45
C GLY A 290 17.32 -1.23 -6.97
N VAL A 291 17.87 -0.42 -6.05
CA VAL A 291 17.91 -0.75 -4.62
C VAL A 291 16.62 -0.36 -3.93
N PHE A 292 16.10 0.84 -4.24
CA PHE A 292 14.90 1.38 -3.60
C PHE A 292 13.61 1.04 -4.36
N ALA A 293 13.71 0.54 -5.61
CA ALA A 293 12.66 -0.12 -6.39
C ALA A 293 11.23 0.39 -6.12
N PRO A 294 10.92 1.65 -6.49
CA PRO A 294 9.60 2.24 -6.25
C PRO A 294 8.52 1.50 -7.02
N PHE A 295 7.26 1.64 -6.58
CA PHE A 295 6.13 1.16 -7.38
C PHE A 295 5.94 2.07 -8.59
N LEU A 296 5.59 1.46 -9.72
CA LEU A 296 5.53 2.12 -11.02
C LEU A 296 4.28 2.99 -11.21
N THR A 297 4.09 3.96 -10.33
CA THR A 297 2.96 4.90 -10.34
C THR A 297 3.13 6.00 -11.41
N PRO A 298 2.05 6.72 -11.77
CA PRO A 298 2.13 7.82 -12.72
C PRO A 298 3.15 8.90 -12.33
N ALA A 299 3.17 9.37 -11.08
CA ALA A 299 4.13 10.37 -10.62
C ALA A 299 5.59 9.91 -10.75
N VAL A 300 5.89 8.62 -10.56
CA VAL A 300 7.24 8.08 -10.78
C VAL A 300 7.61 8.20 -12.26
N ARG A 301 6.70 7.80 -13.17
CA ARG A 301 6.90 7.91 -14.61
C ARG A 301 7.13 9.36 -15.04
N PHE A 302 6.30 10.28 -14.53
CA PHE A 302 6.43 11.70 -14.84
C PHE A 302 7.73 12.30 -14.30
N ALA A 303 8.15 11.93 -13.08
CA ALA A 303 9.41 12.40 -12.52
C ALA A 303 10.61 11.96 -13.37
N VAL A 304 10.66 10.70 -13.79
CA VAL A 304 11.77 10.22 -14.65
C VAL A 304 11.76 10.93 -16.01
N ALA A 305 10.60 11.10 -16.62
CA ALA A 305 10.46 11.84 -17.88
C ALA A 305 10.85 13.33 -17.74
N ASP A 306 10.45 13.98 -16.65
CA ASP A 306 10.77 15.39 -16.38
C ASP A 306 12.27 15.59 -16.12
N ALA A 307 12.91 14.71 -15.34
CA ALA A 307 14.35 14.73 -15.15
C ALA A 307 15.10 14.60 -16.49
N ALA A 308 14.69 13.64 -17.33
CA ALA A 308 15.31 13.44 -18.64
C ALA A 308 15.10 14.63 -19.58
N ARG A 309 13.90 15.23 -19.58
CA ARG A 309 13.58 16.42 -20.36
C ARG A 309 14.46 17.60 -19.94
N ARG A 310 14.59 17.86 -18.63
CA ARG A 310 15.39 18.96 -18.08
C ARG A 310 16.87 18.84 -18.43
N ILE A 311 17.42 17.62 -18.41
CA ILE A 311 18.82 17.35 -18.79
C ILE A 311 19.02 17.55 -20.30
N ARG A 312 18.03 17.20 -21.12
CA ARG A 312 18.10 17.38 -22.58
C ARG A 312 18.05 18.84 -23.02
N GLU A 313 17.33 19.68 -22.27
CA GLU A 313 17.13 21.11 -22.59
C GLU A 313 18.30 22.02 -22.13
N GLN A 314 19.45 21.44 -21.75
CA GLN A 314 20.64 22.17 -21.27
C GLN A 314 21.59 22.60 -22.38
#